data_AF-A0A292SQT7-F1
#
_entry.id   AF-A0A292SQT7-F1
#
_cell.length_a   1.000
_cell.length_b   1.000
_cell.length_c   1.000
_cell.angle_alpha   90.00
_cell.angle_beta   90.00
_cell.angle_gamma   90.00
#
_symmetry.space_group_name_H-M   'P 1'
#
loop_
_entity.id
_entity.type
_entity.pdbx_description
1 polymer ?
#
loop_
_entity_poly.entity_id
_entity_poly.type
_entity_poly.pdbx_seq_one_letter_code
_entity_poly.pdbx_strand_id
1 'polypeptide(L)'
;MIYDNIKNLNKYNEIPANVKDFLTGLSAETPVGHYEIDENIYVNIDIYNTKDIDNCKLEAHKKYIDIQMLLDGSEGLDYISVDGLDISEQYDDSRDVMFFETPDEPINSVQLTPFNFALIYPHEAHMPQINYNNKTHSVKKVVVKIKV
;
A
#
# COMPACT_ATOMS: atom_id res chain seq x y z
N MET A 1 -5.80 -10.08 0.84
CA MET A 1 -5.64 -8.66 1.19
C MET A 1 -6.74 -8.35 2.17
N ILE A 2 -6.47 -7.53 3.17
CA ILE A 2 -7.54 -6.98 4.03
C ILE A 2 -7.75 -5.53 3.63
N TYR A 3 -8.97 -5.16 3.29
CA TYR A 3 -9.37 -3.78 3.05
C TYR A 3 -10.48 -3.40 4.02
N ASP A 4 -10.27 -2.38 4.83
CA ASP A 4 -11.26 -1.89 5.80
C ASP A 4 -10.96 -0.42 6.16
N ASN A 5 -11.80 0.16 7.01
CA ASN A 5 -11.62 1.48 7.58
C ASN A 5 -10.84 1.42 8.89
N ILE A 6 -10.03 2.45 9.18
CA ILE A 6 -9.23 2.55 10.40
C ILE A 6 -10.05 2.41 11.69
N LYS A 7 -11.35 2.76 11.68
CA LYS A 7 -12.25 2.56 12.83
C LYS A 7 -12.35 1.10 13.27
N ASN A 8 -12.09 0.16 12.35
CA ASN A 8 -12.11 -1.27 12.59
C ASN A 8 -10.71 -1.85 12.84
N LEU A 9 -9.64 -1.05 12.81
CA LEU A 9 -8.25 -1.53 12.89
C LEU A 9 -7.98 -2.42 14.12
N ASN A 10 -8.64 -2.13 15.23
CA ASN A 10 -8.53 -2.90 16.47
C ASN A 10 -9.08 -4.34 16.38
N LYS A 11 -9.81 -4.70 15.33
CA LYS A 11 -10.32 -6.06 15.10
C LYS A 11 -9.27 -7.02 14.54
N TYR A 12 -8.15 -6.49 14.02
CA TYR A 12 -7.10 -7.26 13.35
C TYR A 12 -5.93 -7.50 14.31
N ASN A 13 -5.90 -8.67 14.94
CA ASN A 13 -4.89 -9.01 15.96
C ASN A 13 -3.48 -9.16 15.39
N GLU A 14 -3.38 -9.45 14.11
CA GLU A 14 -2.13 -9.55 13.35
C GLU A 14 -1.41 -8.21 13.21
N ILE A 15 -2.12 -7.08 13.34
CA ILE A 15 -1.50 -5.75 13.29
C ILE A 15 -0.97 -5.39 14.69
N PRO A 16 0.34 -5.11 14.85
CA PRO A 16 0.94 -4.76 16.13
C PRO A 16 0.29 -3.53 16.80
N ALA A 17 0.24 -3.52 18.13
CA ALA A 17 -0.41 -2.45 18.89
C ALA A 17 0.22 -1.07 18.64
N ASN A 18 1.55 -0.99 18.58
CA ASN A 18 2.28 0.24 18.26
C ASN A 18 1.95 0.77 16.86
N VAL A 19 1.74 -0.10 15.87
CA VAL A 19 1.25 0.31 14.53
C VAL A 19 -0.17 0.87 14.60
N LYS A 20 -1.06 0.21 15.37
CA LYS A 20 -2.44 0.70 15.56
C LYS A 20 -2.46 2.07 16.21
N ASP A 21 -1.68 2.25 17.27
CA ASP A 21 -1.56 3.52 17.98
C ASP A 21 -1.00 4.61 17.07
N PHE A 22 0.03 4.30 16.29
CA PHE A 22 0.59 5.25 15.32
C PHE A 22 -0.46 5.68 14.28
N LEU A 23 -1.09 4.72 13.60
CA LEU A 23 -2.06 4.99 12.53
C LEU A 23 -3.27 5.76 13.04
N THR A 24 -3.79 5.42 14.22
CA THR A 24 -4.98 6.08 14.80
C THR A 24 -4.69 7.51 15.29
N GLY A 25 -3.42 7.85 15.52
CA GLY A 25 -2.97 9.20 15.84
C GLY A 25 -2.74 10.12 14.63
N LEU A 26 -2.84 9.61 13.40
CA LEU A 26 -2.57 10.38 12.18
C LEU A 26 -3.72 11.30 11.79
N SER A 27 -3.36 12.40 11.11
CA SER A 27 -4.30 13.36 10.53
C SER A 27 -3.78 13.89 9.20
N ALA A 28 -4.63 14.59 8.44
CA ALA A 28 -4.22 15.26 7.20
C ALA A 28 -3.04 16.24 7.39
N GLU A 29 -2.82 16.75 8.60
CA GLU A 29 -1.73 17.68 8.94
C GLU A 29 -0.42 16.98 9.33
N THR A 30 -0.40 15.66 9.54
CA THR A 30 0.83 14.94 9.91
C THR A 30 1.92 15.19 8.87
N PRO A 31 3.15 15.60 9.23
CA PRO A 31 4.19 15.88 8.24
C PRO A 31 4.50 14.67 7.32
N VAL A 32 4.99 14.97 6.12
CA VAL A 32 5.58 13.94 5.26
C VAL A 32 6.92 13.51 5.83
N GLY A 33 7.32 12.27 5.58
CA GLY A 33 8.62 11.77 5.99
C GLY A 33 8.62 10.29 6.33
N HIS A 34 9.78 9.87 6.83
CA HIS A 34 10.04 8.52 7.29
C HIS A 34 10.01 8.49 8.82
N TYR A 35 9.24 7.54 9.37
CA TYR A 35 9.02 7.38 10.79
C TYR A 35 9.36 5.95 11.20
N GLU A 36 10.37 5.78 12.03
CA GLU A 36 10.69 4.50 12.66
C GLU A 36 9.72 4.28 13.83
N ILE A 37 8.99 3.16 13.81
CA ILE A 37 8.16 2.72 14.95
C ILE A 37 8.99 1.82 15.87
N ASP A 38 9.67 0.84 15.28
CA ASP A 38 10.64 -0.03 15.96
C ASP A 38 11.63 -0.63 14.94
N GLU A 39 12.50 -1.55 15.38
CA GLU A 39 13.55 -2.15 14.55
C GLU A 39 13.05 -2.93 13.31
N ASN A 40 11.78 -3.35 13.30
CA ASN A 40 11.16 -4.16 12.26
C ASN A 40 9.99 -3.45 11.58
N ILE A 41 9.67 -2.22 12.00
CA ILE A 41 8.48 -1.49 11.57
C ILE A 41 8.81 -0.02 11.34
N TYR A 42 8.56 0.43 10.12
CA TYR A 42 8.67 1.84 9.75
C TYR A 42 7.47 2.29 8.91
N VAL A 43 7.30 3.60 8.80
CA VAL A 43 6.23 4.24 8.06
C VAL A 43 6.79 5.32 7.14
N ASN A 44 6.35 5.31 5.88
CA ASN A 44 6.56 6.43 4.97
C ASN A 44 5.25 7.19 4.80
N ILE A 45 5.31 8.52 4.91
CA ILE A 45 4.21 9.43 4.60
C ILE A 45 4.64 10.33 3.45
N ASP A 46 3.96 10.21 2.31
CA ASP A 46 4.31 10.93 1.08
C ASP A 46 3.10 11.65 0.49
N ILE A 47 3.38 12.72 -0.26
CA ILE A 47 2.40 13.42 -1.09
C ILE A 47 2.80 13.29 -2.55
N TYR A 48 1.86 12.87 -3.39
CA TYR A 48 2.08 12.76 -4.83
C TYR A 48 0.75 12.86 -5.59
N ASN A 49 0.85 12.93 -6.92
CA ASN A 49 -0.29 12.87 -7.81
C ASN A 49 -0.46 11.44 -8.34
N THR A 50 -1.69 10.93 -8.31
CA THR A 50 -2.04 9.66 -8.94
C THR A 50 -1.85 9.72 -10.46
N LYS A 51 -1.67 8.56 -11.07
CA LYS A 51 -1.27 8.39 -12.47
C LYS A 51 -2.30 7.57 -13.22
N ASP A 52 -2.30 7.69 -14.54
CA ASP A 52 -3.01 6.71 -15.38
C ASP A 52 -2.41 5.32 -15.17
N ILE A 53 -3.26 4.29 -15.24
CA ILE A 53 -2.88 2.90 -14.94
C ILE A 53 -1.67 2.42 -15.78
N ASP A 54 -1.56 2.89 -17.03
CA ASP A 54 -0.43 2.59 -17.93
C ASP A 54 0.94 3.09 -17.40
N ASN A 55 0.94 3.98 -16.40
CA ASN A 55 2.14 4.50 -15.74
C ASN A 55 2.34 3.94 -14.32
N CYS A 56 1.49 3.00 -13.89
CA CYS A 56 1.63 2.26 -12.65
C CYS A 56 2.32 0.91 -12.90
N LYS A 57 2.86 0.31 -11.84
CA LYS A 57 3.55 -0.98 -11.91
C LYS A 57 2.99 -1.95 -10.89
N LEU A 58 2.88 -3.22 -11.28
CA LEU A 58 2.50 -4.32 -10.40
C LEU A 58 3.74 -4.79 -9.65
N GLU A 59 3.73 -4.70 -8.32
CA GLU A 59 4.87 -5.01 -7.46
C GLU A 59 4.51 -5.96 -6.31
N ALA A 60 5.51 -6.67 -5.78
CA ALA A 60 5.38 -7.43 -4.53
C ALA A 60 6.66 -7.35 -3.69
N HIS A 61 6.50 -7.67 -2.41
CA HIS A 61 7.54 -7.65 -1.38
C HIS A 61 7.74 -9.06 -0.81
N LYS A 62 8.91 -9.35 -0.23
CA LYS A 62 9.19 -10.64 0.42
C LYS A 62 9.47 -10.51 1.91
N LYS A 63 10.05 -9.39 2.35
CA LYS A 63 10.48 -9.16 3.74
C LYS A 63 9.45 -8.35 4.53
N TYR A 64 8.57 -7.62 3.87
CA TYR A 64 7.59 -6.76 4.53
C TYR A 64 6.15 -7.05 4.08
N ILE A 65 5.24 -6.92 5.04
CA ILE A 65 3.81 -6.66 4.81
C ILE A 65 3.62 -5.15 4.72
N ASP A 66 2.71 -4.74 3.85
CA ASP A 66 2.32 -3.34 3.67
C ASP A 66 0.98 -3.03 4.32
N ILE A 67 0.88 -1.90 5.02
CA ILE A 67 -0.40 -1.23 5.28
C ILE A 67 -0.41 0.09 4.52
N GLN A 68 -1.24 0.17 3.49
CA GLN A 68 -1.39 1.38 2.67
C GLN A 68 -2.69 2.08 3.02
N MET A 69 -2.62 3.35 3.44
CA MET A 69 -3.77 4.17 3.84
C MET A 69 -3.64 5.59 3.31
N LEU A 70 -4.75 6.22 2.93
CA LEU A 70 -4.77 7.65 2.61
C LEU A 70 -5.16 8.49 3.82
N LEU A 71 -4.50 9.63 4.00
CA LEU A 71 -4.92 10.72 4.89
C LEU A 71 -5.73 11.77 4.13
N ASP A 72 -5.51 11.90 2.82
CA ASP A 72 -6.23 12.79 1.93
C ASP A 72 -6.22 12.28 0.48
N GLY A 73 -7.23 12.70 -0.31
CA GLY A 73 -7.39 12.36 -1.73
C GLY A 73 -8.07 11.00 -2.00
N SER A 74 -7.93 10.49 -3.23
CA SER A 74 -8.43 9.17 -3.63
C SER A 74 -7.47 8.48 -4.60
N GLU A 75 -7.28 7.17 -4.42
CA GLU A 75 -6.35 6.34 -5.19
C GLU A 75 -6.99 4.97 -5.45
N GLY A 76 -6.79 4.41 -6.65
CA GLY A 76 -7.03 3.01 -6.94
C GLY A 76 -5.83 2.15 -6.54
N LEU A 77 -6.11 0.99 -5.97
CA LEU A 77 -5.13 -0.03 -5.66
C LEU A 77 -5.60 -1.35 -6.24
N ASP A 78 -4.92 -1.78 -7.29
CA ASP A 78 -5.14 -3.07 -7.91
C ASP A 78 -4.31 -4.13 -7.19
N TYR A 79 -4.81 -5.37 -7.12
CA TYR A 79 -4.12 -6.49 -6.47
C TYR A 79 -4.51 -7.84 -7.06
N ILE A 80 -3.56 -8.78 -7.00
CA ILE A 80 -3.70 -10.15 -7.50
C ILE A 80 -2.71 -11.07 -6.77
N SER A 81 -2.94 -12.39 -6.83
CA SER A 81 -1.94 -13.36 -6.36
C SER A 81 -0.64 -13.22 -7.17
N VAL A 82 0.51 -13.43 -6.54
CA VAL A 82 1.80 -13.54 -7.25
C VAL A 82 1.90 -14.83 -8.08
N ASP A 83 1.04 -15.82 -7.80
CA ASP A 83 1.08 -17.12 -8.47
C ASP A 83 0.75 -17.00 -9.95
N GLY A 84 1.69 -17.42 -10.81
CA GLY A 84 1.51 -17.43 -12.25
C GLY A 84 1.82 -16.11 -12.96
N LEU A 85 2.23 -15.07 -12.23
CA LEU A 85 2.65 -13.81 -12.84
C LEU A 85 4.05 -13.91 -13.47
N ASP A 86 4.20 -13.31 -14.64
CA ASP A 86 5.50 -13.14 -15.30
C ASP A 86 6.28 -11.99 -14.68
N ILE A 87 7.56 -12.23 -14.36
CA ILE A 87 8.44 -11.24 -13.73
C ILE A 87 8.97 -10.28 -14.79
N SER A 88 8.69 -8.98 -14.65
CA SER A 88 9.22 -7.91 -15.51
C SER A 88 10.56 -7.39 -14.99
N GLU A 89 10.71 -7.28 -13.66
CA GLU A 89 11.97 -6.92 -13.01
C GLU A 89 12.24 -7.87 -11.83
N GLN A 90 13.44 -8.45 -11.83
CA GLN A 90 13.87 -9.40 -10.80
C GLN A 90 13.92 -8.77 -9.41
N TYR A 91 13.74 -9.60 -8.39
CA TYR A 91 13.73 -9.18 -6.99
C TYR A 91 15.02 -8.48 -6.57
N ASP A 92 14.87 -7.28 -6.02
CA ASP A 92 15.92 -6.46 -5.41
C ASP A 92 15.84 -6.60 -3.89
N ASP A 93 16.80 -7.35 -3.33
CA ASP A 93 16.86 -7.65 -1.89
C ASP A 93 17.05 -6.38 -1.03
N SER A 94 17.70 -5.35 -1.56
CA SER A 94 17.98 -4.11 -0.82
C SER A 94 16.75 -3.22 -0.68
N ARG A 95 15.87 -3.24 -1.69
CA ARG A 95 14.63 -2.46 -1.74
C ARG A 95 13.39 -3.29 -1.36
N ASP A 96 13.56 -4.59 -1.19
CA ASP A 96 12.50 -5.57 -0.98
C ASP A 96 11.39 -5.48 -2.03
N VAL A 97 11.73 -5.40 -3.32
CA VAL A 97 10.73 -5.25 -4.38
C VAL A 97 11.06 -6.09 -5.61
N MET A 98 10.03 -6.65 -6.22
CA MET A 98 10.05 -7.20 -7.58
C MET A 98 8.84 -6.67 -8.36
N PHE A 99 8.96 -6.63 -9.67
CA PHE A 99 7.89 -6.16 -10.54
C PHE A 99 7.44 -7.27 -11.50
N PHE A 100 6.18 -7.21 -11.87
CA PHE A 100 5.54 -8.17 -12.77
C PHE A 100 5.06 -7.47 -14.04
N GLU A 101 4.89 -8.24 -15.10
CA GLU A 101 4.09 -7.81 -16.25
C GLU A 101 2.62 -7.72 -15.80
N THR A 102 1.87 -6.78 -16.37
CA THR A 102 0.42 -6.71 -16.14
C THR A 102 -0.23 -7.88 -16.89
N PRO A 103 -0.91 -8.82 -16.21
CA PRO A 103 -1.48 -9.98 -16.89
C PRO A 103 -2.72 -9.61 -17.71
N ASP A 104 -3.03 -10.44 -18.71
CA ASP A 104 -4.26 -10.33 -19.53
C ASP A 104 -5.52 -10.88 -18.80
N GLU A 105 -5.43 -11.12 -17.48
CA GLU A 105 -6.51 -11.67 -16.67
C GLU A 105 -7.15 -10.62 -15.74
N PRO A 106 -8.36 -10.86 -15.23
CA PRO A 106 -9.01 -9.89 -14.35
C PRO A 106 -8.22 -9.65 -13.06
N ILE A 107 -7.86 -8.38 -12.82
CA ILE A 107 -7.22 -7.92 -11.58
C ILE A 107 -8.31 -7.35 -10.66
N ASN A 108 -8.20 -7.63 -9.36
CA ASN A 108 -9.12 -7.05 -8.38
C ASN A 108 -8.69 -5.62 -8.04
N SER A 109 -9.65 -4.75 -7.73
CA SER A 109 -9.37 -3.36 -7.40
C SER A 109 -10.11 -2.91 -6.14
N VAL A 110 -9.47 -2.07 -5.35
CA VAL A 110 -10.11 -1.31 -4.27
C VAL A 110 -9.83 0.17 -4.42
N GLN A 111 -10.82 0.99 -4.05
CA GLN A 111 -10.63 2.43 -3.97
C GLN A 111 -10.16 2.80 -2.56
N LEU A 112 -8.95 3.30 -2.41
CA LEU A 112 -8.51 3.96 -1.19
C LEU A 112 -9.10 5.38 -1.15
N THR A 113 -9.82 5.66 -0.07
CA THR A 113 -10.30 6.99 0.34
C THR A 113 -9.76 7.28 1.74
N PRO A 114 -9.83 8.52 2.25
CA PRO A 114 -9.20 8.87 3.51
C PRO A 114 -9.64 7.95 4.65
N PHE A 115 -8.66 7.43 5.37
CA PHE A 115 -8.78 6.50 6.51
C PHE A 115 -9.29 5.08 6.18
N ASN A 116 -9.37 4.72 4.90
CA ASN A 116 -9.40 3.31 4.50
C ASN A 116 -7.98 2.80 4.30
N PHE A 117 -7.73 1.56 4.72
CA PHE A 117 -6.44 0.92 4.60
C PHE A 117 -6.54 -0.40 3.83
N ALA A 118 -5.45 -0.77 3.17
CA ALA A 118 -5.21 -2.09 2.63
C ALA A 118 -4.00 -2.72 3.34
N LEU A 119 -4.17 -3.89 3.95
CA LEU A 119 -3.09 -4.76 4.44
C LEU A 119 -2.77 -5.80 3.36
N ILE A 120 -1.54 -5.76 2.87
CA ILE A 120 -1.08 -6.48 1.67
C ILE A 120 0.07 -7.40 2.06
N TYR A 121 -0.10 -8.69 1.84
CA TYR A 121 0.89 -9.70 2.22
C TYR A 121 1.91 -9.97 1.10
N PRO A 122 3.08 -10.58 1.41
CA PRO A 122 4.10 -10.93 0.41
C PRO A 122 3.64 -11.76 -0.80
N HIS A 123 2.55 -12.52 -0.64
CA HIS A 123 1.99 -13.34 -1.73
C HIS A 123 0.97 -12.57 -2.59
N GLU A 124 0.85 -11.25 -2.38
CA GLU A 124 -0.12 -10.40 -3.07
C GLU A 124 0.63 -9.31 -3.84
N ALA A 125 0.66 -9.47 -5.17
CA ALA A 125 1.11 -8.40 -6.03
C ALA A 125 0.07 -7.27 -6.00
N HIS A 126 0.53 -6.03 -6.00
CA HIS A 126 -0.33 -4.86 -5.95
C HIS A 126 0.21 -3.73 -6.81
N MET A 127 -0.69 -2.90 -7.32
CA MET A 127 -0.40 -1.78 -8.21
C MET A 127 -1.05 -0.52 -7.63
N PRO A 128 -0.31 0.28 -6.84
CA PRO A 128 -0.81 1.51 -6.24
C PRO A 128 -0.77 2.68 -7.24
N GLN A 129 -1.09 3.88 -6.76
CA GLN A 129 -1.00 5.16 -7.48
C GLN A 129 -1.98 5.33 -8.65
N ILE A 130 -2.89 4.38 -8.86
CA ILE A 130 -3.85 4.44 -9.95
C ILE A 130 -4.83 5.58 -9.69
N ASN A 131 -5.09 6.39 -10.71
CA ASN A 131 -6.09 7.44 -10.64
C ASN A 131 -7.51 6.86 -10.63
N TYR A 132 -8.47 7.60 -10.07
CA TYR A 132 -9.85 7.16 -10.03
C TYR A 132 -10.68 7.99 -11.01
N ASN A 133 -11.59 7.37 -11.75
CA ASN A 133 -12.44 8.03 -12.75
C ASN A 133 -11.66 8.86 -13.81
N ASN A 134 -10.47 8.39 -14.23
CA ASN A 134 -9.61 9.09 -15.20
C ASN A 134 -9.27 10.53 -14.78
N LYS A 135 -9.07 10.76 -13.48
CA LYS A 135 -8.70 12.07 -12.92
C LYS A 135 -7.53 11.92 -11.97
N THR A 136 -6.46 12.65 -12.25
CA THR A 136 -5.36 12.83 -11.30
C THR A 136 -5.85 13.46 -10.01
N HIS A 137 -5.50 12.84 -8.89
CA HIS A 137 -5.73 13.34 -7.54
C HIS A 137 -4.39 13.55 -6.84
N SER A 138 -4.24 14.69 -6.17
CA SER A 138 -3.20 14.83 -5.14
C SER A 138 -3.64 13.98 -3.96
N VAL A 139 -2.76 13.10 -3.49
CA VAL A 139 -3.01 12.20 -2.36
C VAL A 139 -1.93 12.38 -1.31
N LYS A 140 -2.31 12.17 -0.05
CA LYS A 140 -1.37 12.04 1.06
C LYS A 140 -1.46 10.63 1.60
N LYS A 141 -0.44 9.81 1.36
CA LYS A 141 -0.45 8.38 1.62
C LYS A 141 0.48 8.03 2.75
N VAL A 142 0.06 7.04 3.53
CA VAL A 142 0.80 6.37 4.59
C VAL A 142 1.05 4.95 4.12
N VAL A 143 2.30 4.51 4.15
CA VAL A 143 2.70 3.11 3.90
C VAL A 143 3.47 2.64 5.12
N VAL A 144 2.86 1.78 5.93
CA VAL A 144 3.54 1.05 7.00
C VAL A 144 4.19 -0.19 6.39
N LYS A 145 5.43 -0.46 6.77
CA LYS A 145 6.16 -1.68 6.44
C LYS A 145 6.36 -2.47 7.73
N ILE A 146 5.83 -3.69 7.78
CA ILE A 146 5.95 -4.61 8.93
C ILE A 146 6.76 -5.81 8.49
N LYS A 147 7.94 -6.02 9.07
CA LYS A 147 8.80 -7.15 8.70
C LYS A 147 8.15 -8.49 9.06
N VAL A 148 8.25 -9.48 8.17
CA VAL A 148 7.76 -10.87 8.38
C VAL A 148 8.80 -11.79 9.00
#